data_AF-A0A2W6SF30-F1
#
_entry.id   AF-A0A2W6SF30-F1
#
_cell.length_a   1.000
_cell.length_b   1.000
_cell.length_c   1.000
_cell.angle_alpha   90.00
_cell.angle_beta   90.00
_cell.angle_gamma   90.00
#
_symmetry.space_group_name_H-M   'P 1'
#
loop_
_entity.id
_entity.type
_entity.pdbx_description
1 polymer ?
#
loop_
_entity_poly.entity_id
_entity_poly.type
_entity_poly.pdbx_seq_one_letter_code
_entity_poly.pdbx_strand_id
1 'polypeptide(L)'
;MTGWERRPPTMRAFLLSIAALDQIAGNLHDAPLRDALAVRALLALLHAASNGDRAPYEAFWKACHDDPGGSETVAGIGRTAAARPCIYAIARTLGFELAQREVHDAMTTIQAGERKRVEKYDRARQARRTG
;
A
#
# COMPACT_ATOMS: atom_id res chain seq x y z
N MET A 1 -4.40 19.10 -11.82
CA MET A 1 -5.07 18.71 -10.57
C MET A 1 -6.00 17.57 -10.88
N THR A 2 -5.71 16.39 -10.35
CA THR A 2 -6.53 15.18 -10.56
C THR A 2 -7.71 15.21 -9.59
N GLY A 3 -8.85 14.60 -9.95
CA GLY A 3 -10.11 14.73 -9.20
C GLY A 3 -10.05 14.29 -7.73
N TRP A 4 -9.07 13.48 -7.33
CA TRP A 4 -8.92 12.99 -5.96
C TRP A 4 -8.34 14.04 -4.99
N GLU A 5 -7.61 15.04 -5.48
CA GLU A 5 -7.00 16.10 -4.65
C GLU A 5 -8.04 17.01 -3.99
N ARG A 6 -9.25 17.07 -4.57
CA ARG A 6 -10.40 17.84 -4.06
C ARG A 6 -11.23 17.07 -3.03
N ARG A 7 -10.93 15.79 -2.77
CA ARG A 7 -11.66 14.98 -1.77
C ARG A 7 -11.31 15.45 -0.35
N PRO A 8 -12.20 15.22 0.63
CA PRO A 8 -11.94 15.56 2.03
C PRO A 8 -10.60 14.98 2.53
N PRO A 9 -9.91 15.66 3.48
CA PRO A 9 -8.60 15.21 3.99
C PRO A 9 -8.58 13.76 4.48
N THR A 10 -9.66 13.31 5.13
CA THR A 10 -9.85 11.93 5.60
C THR A 10 -9.89 10.92 4.46
N MET A 11 -10.66 11.20 3.42
CA MET A 11 -10.76 10.38 2.21
C MET A 11 -9.40 10.23 1.51
N ARG A 12 -8.63 11.31 1.48
CA ARG A 12 -7.26 11.30 0.93
C ARG A 12 -6.33 10.44 1.77
N ALA A 13 -6.41 10.53 3.11
CA ALA A 13 -5.61 9.69 4.00
C ALA A 13 -5.91 8.19 3.82
N PHE A 14 -7.17 7.81 3.60
CA PHE A 14 -7.54 6.42 3.30
C PHE A 14 -6.98 5.96 1.96
N LEU A 15 -7.11 6.75 0.90
CA LEU A 15 -6.54 6.44 -0.42
C LEU A 15 -5.01 6.32 -0.37
N LEU A 16 -4.34 7.20 0.37
CA LEU A 16 -2.88 7.12 0.61
C LEU A 16 -2.50 5.85 1.37
N SER A 17 -3.29 5.47 2.37
CA SER A 17 -3.03 4.26 3.15
C SER A 17 -3.23 3.01 2.31
N ILE A 18 -4.29 2.94 1.51
CA ILE A 18 -4.53 1.85 0.53
C ILE A 18 -3.36 1.77 -0.46
N ALA A 19 -2.88 2.92 -0.96
CA ALA A 19 -1.73 2.95 -1.86
C ALA A 19 -0.43 2.47 -1.23
N ALA A 20 -0.19 2.82 0.04
CA ALA A 20 0.93 2.30 0.79
C ALA A 20 0.84 0.78 0.96
N LEU A 21 -0.35 0.22 1.24
CA LEU A 21 -0.55 -1.22 1.33
C LEU A 21 -0.28 -1.94 0.00
N ASP A 22 -0.65 -1.35 -1.15
CA ASP A 22 -0.33 -1.97 -2.44
C ASP A 22 1.16 -1.92 -2.77
N GLN A 23 1.83 -0.80 -2.46
CA GLN A 23 3.28 -0.72 -2.60
C GLN A 23 3.97 -1.77 -1.71
N ILE A 24 3.51 -1.96 -0.47
CA ILE A 24 3.99 -3.02 0.41
C ILE A 24 3.76 -4.39 -0.25
N ALA A 25 2.56 -4.66 -0.77
CA ALA A 25 2.24 -5.92 -1.42
C ALA A 25 3.12 -6.19 -2.66
N GLY A 26 3.50 -5.16 -3.40
CA GLY A 26 4.47 -5.23 -4.50
C GLY A 26 5.87 -5.65 -4.03
N ASN A 27 6.30 -5.15 -2.88
CA ASN A 27 7.62 -5.45 -2.31
C ASN A 27 7.70 -6.83 -1.64
N LEU A 28 6.56 -7.48 -1.36
CA LEU A 28 6.53 -8.84 -0.78
C LEU A 28 7.13 -9.91 -1.70
N HIS A 29 7.28 -9.59 -2.99
CA HIS A 29 7.97 -10.44 -3.95
C HIS A 29 9.42 -10.71 -3.53
N ASP A 30 10.11 -9.67 -3.07
CA ASP A 30 11.55 -9.72 -2.77
C ASP A 30 11.82 -10.34 -1.39
N ALA A 31 10.97 -10.06 -0.40
CA ALA A 31 11.10 -10.63 0.94
C ALA A 31 9.78 -10.58 1.71
N PRO A 32 9.54 -11.50 2.65
CA PRO A 32 8.46 -11.34 3.61
C PRO A 32 8.69 -10.10 4.48
N LEU A 33 7.61 -9.55 5.00
CA LEU A 33 7.65 -8.33 5.79
C LEU A 33 8.30 -8.59 7.16
N ARG A 34 9.43 -7.95 7.47
CA ARG A 34 10.07 -7.98 8.81
C ARG A 34 9.88 -6.62 9.49
N ASP A 35 9.42 -6.64 10.74
CA ASP A 35 9.12 -5.46 11.57
C ASP A 35 8.19 -4.41 10.94
N ALA A 36 6.91 -4.54 11.26
CA ALA A 36 5.83 -3.95 10.47
C ALA A 36 4.94 -2.99 11.27
N LEU A 37 5.53 -2.18 12.16
CA LEU A 37 4.78 -1.16 12.93
C LEU A 37 4.02 -0.21 12.01
N ALA A 38 4.63 0.24 10.92
CA ALA A 38 3.99 1.09 9.93
C ALA A 38 2.76 0.41 9.30
N VAL A 39 2.88 -0.88 8.96
CA VAL A 39 1.76 -1.64 8.38
C VAL A 39 0.66 -1.86 9.42
N ARG A 40 1.00 -2.14 10.67
CA ARG A 40 0.03 -2.23 11.77
C ARG A 40 -0.71 -0.91 11.96
N ALA A 41 -0.01 0.23 11.90
CA ALA A 41 -0.63 1.54 12.02
C ALA A 41 -1.59 1.83 10.85
N LEU A 42 -1.20 1.49 9.61
CA LEU A 42 -2.06 1.62 8.44
C LEU A 42 -3.31 0.75 8.54
N LEU A 43 -3.15 -0.53 8.91
CA LEU A 43 -4.28 -1.44 9.09
C LEU A 43 -5.20 -0.98 10.23
N ALA A 44 -4.64 -0.52 11.36
CA ALA A 44 -5.41 -0.01 12.48
C ALA A 44 -6.21 1.25 12.10
N LEU A 45 -5.59 2.20 11.39
CA LEU A 45 -6.26 3.39 10.87
C LEU A 45 -7.44 3.02 9.96
N LEU A 46 -7.19 2.13 9.00
CA LEU A 46 -8.21 1.72 8.03
C LEU A 46 -9.31 0.87 8.67
N HIS A 47 -9.01 0.07 9.69
CA HIS A 47 -10.00 -0.71 10.44
C HIS A 47 -10.85 0.18 11.34
N ALA A 48 -10.25 1.19 11.99
CA ALA A 48 -11.00 2.15 12.80
C ALA A 48 -12.02 2.96 11.98
N ALA A 49 -11.76 3.12 10.68
CA ALA A 49 -12.66 3.79 9.74
C ALA A 49 -13.67 2.85 9.06
N SER A 50 -13.63 1.55 9.30
CA SER A 50 -14.53 0.58 8.69
C SER A 50 -15.71 0.23 9.60
N ASN A 51 -16.70 -0.46 9.03
CA ASN A 51 -17.88 -0.95 9.77
C ASN A 51 -17.59 -2.18 10.66
N GLY A 52 -16.32 -2.40 11.06
CA GLY A 52 -15.93 -3.44 12.02
C GLY A 52 -15.66 -4.83 11.43
N ASP A 53 -15.65 -4.99 10.10
CA ASP A 53 -15.18 -6.24 9.49
C ASP A 53 -13.65 -6.33 9.59
N ARG A 54 -13.19 -7.24 10.44
CA ARG A 54 -11.77 -7.46 10.73
C ARG A 54 -11.11 -8.42 9.74
N ALA A 55 -11.87 -9.26 9.06
CA ALA A 55 -11.36 -10.36 8.25
C ALA A 55 -10.37 -9.93 7.15
N PRO A 56 -10.64 -8.89 6.32
CA PRO A 56 -9.72 -8.55 5.24
C PRO A 56 -8.41 -7.94 5.73
N TYR A 57 -8.41 -7.32 6.92
CA TYR A 57 -7.21 -6.74 7.55
C TYR A 57 -6.28 -7.84 8.10
N GLU A 58 -6.86 -8.84 8.75
CA GLU A 58 -6.10 -10.00 9.23
C GLU A 58 -5.58 -10.86 8.09
N ALA A 59 -6.39 -11.05 7.05
CA ALA A 59 -5.97 -11.77 5.84
C ALA A 59 -4.78 -11.08 5.17
N PHE A 60 -4.81 -9.75 5.04
CA PHE A 60 -3.67 -8.98 4.53
C PHE A 60 -2.43 -9.16 5.41
N TRP A 61 -2.59 -9.00 6.73
CA TRP A 61 -1.48 -9.15 7.68
C TRP A 61 -0.84 -10.53 7.57
N LYS A 62 -1.66 -11.58 7.51
CA LYS A 62 -1.20 -12.96 7.33
C LYS A 62 -0.46 -13.14 5.99
N ALA A 63 -1.00 -12.63 4.89
CA ALA A 63 -0.36 -12.71 3.58
C ALA A 63 1.04 -12.04 3.53
N CYS A 64 1.27 -10.99 4.33
CA CYS A 64 2.58 -10.35 4.44
C CYS A 64 3.64 -11.19 5.16
N HIS A 65 3.23 -12.12 6.03
CA HIS A 65 4.12 -12.85 6.93
C HIS A 65 4.17 -14.35 6.64
N ASP A 66 3.16 -14.90 5.99
CA ASP A 66 3.14 -16.31 5.61
C ASP A 66 4.30 -16.59 4.64
N ASP A 67 5.10 -17.57 5.01
CA ASP A 67 6.02 -18.24 4.11
C ASP A 67 5.32 -19.50 3.59
N PRO A 68 4.76 -19.47 2.36
CA PRO A 68 4.04 -20.62 1.81
C PRO A 68 4.97 -21.82 1.52
N GLY A 69 6.29 -21.68 1.71
CA GLY A 69 7.28 -22.69 1.35
C GLY A 69 7.51 -22.75 -0.16
N GLY A 70 8.57 -23.45 -0.58
CA GLY A 70 8.99 -23.54 -1.98
C GLY A 70 10.15 -22.60 -2.32
N SER A 71 10.40 -22.36 -3.61
CA SER A 71 11.45 -21.42 -4.02
C SER A 71 11.07 -19.99 -3.64
N GLU A 72 12.07 -19.16 -3.32
CA GLU A 72 11.89 -17.78 -2.90
C GLU A 72 11.03 -16.97 -3.88
N THR A 73 11.21 -17.20 -5.19
CA THR A 73 10.40 -16.60 -6.26
C THR A 73 8.93 -17.01 -6.22
N VAL A 74 8.64 -18.31 -6.03
CA VAL A 74 7.26 -18.83 -5.97
C VAL A 74 6.58 -18.34 -4.70
N ALA A 75 7.30 -18.33 -3.58
CA ALA A 75 6.80 -17.83 -2.31
C ALA A 75 6.50 -16.31 -2.39
N GLY A 76 7.36 -15.53 -3.03
CA GLY A 76 7.15 -14.10 -3.28
C GLY A 76 5.92 -13.80 -4.13
N ILE A 77 5.74 -14.52 -5.24
CA ILE A 77 4.55 -14.39 -6.08
C ILE A 77 3.28 -14.75 -5.29
N GLY A 78 3.33 -15.83 -4.51
CA GLY A 78 2.22 -16.27 -3.66
C GLY A 78 1.78 -15.20 -2.65
N ARG A 79 2.74 -14.56 -1.97
CA ARG A 79 2.46 -13.47 -1.01
C ARG A 79 1.79 -12.27 -1.70
N THR A 80 2.33 -11.78 -2.82
CA THR A 80 1.74 -10.66 -3.55
C THR A 80 0.34 -10.99 -4.07
N ALA A 81 0.14 -12.20 -4.60
CA ALA A 81 -1.15 -12.68 -5.09
C ALA A 81 -2.20 -12.82 -3.98
N ALA A 82 -1.78 -13.20 -2.76
CA ALA A 82 -2.66 -13.27 -1.59
C ALA A 82 -2.99 -11.90 -0.98
N ALA A 83 -2.02 -10.98 -0.97
CA ALA A 83 -2.17 -9.66 -0.35
C ALA A 83 -3.09 -8.72 -1.15
N ARG A 84 -2.97 -8.68 -2.49
CA ARG A 84 -3.72 -7.73 -3.34
C ARG A 84 -5.25 -7.84 -3.25
N PRO A 85 -5.87 -9.04 -3.26
CA PRO A 85 -7.30 -9.20 -3.05
C PRO A 85 -7.78 -8.61 -1.71
N CYS A 86 -6.96 -8.72 -0.67
CA CYS A 86 -7.27 -8.18 0.66
C CYS A 86 -7.34 -6.64 0.64
N ILE A 87 -6.48 -5.97 -0.13
CA ILE A 87 -6.50 -4.51 -0.28
C ILE A 87 -7.84 -4.05 -0.90
N TYR A 88 -8.32 -4.73 -1.94
CA TYR A 88 -9.61 -4.42 -2.54
C TYR A 88 -10.78 -4.69 -1.58
N ALA A 89 -10.69 -5.75 -0.77
CA ALA A 89 -11.68 -6.02 0.26
C ALA A 89 -11.69 -4.90 1.33
N ILE A 90 -10.53 -4.49 1.85
CA ILE A 90 -10.39 -3.36 2.78
C ILE A 90 -11.01 -2.10 2.19
N ALA A 91 -10.71 -1.78 0.92
CA ALA A 91 -11.23 -0.58 0.31
C ALA A 91 -12.77 -0.59 0.18
N ARG A 92 -13.37 -1.75 -0.10
CA ARG A 92 -14.84 -1.90 -0.07
C ARG A 92 -15.43 -1.67 1.31
N THR A 93 -14.76 -2.10 2.39
CA THR A 93 -15.25 -1.85 3.77
C THR A 93 -15.33 -0.36 4.13
N LEU A 94 -14.61 0.49 3.40
CA LEU A 94 -14.58 1.94 3.57
C LEU A 94 -15.56 2.67 2.64
N GLY A 95 -16.46 1.93 1.96
CA GLY A 95 -17.44 2.50 1.04
C GLY A 95 -16.84 2.99 -0.28
N PHE A 96 -15.58 2.65 -0.56
CA PHE A 96 -15.03 2.89 -1.87
C PHE A 96 -15.57 1.81 -2.83
N GLU A 97 -16.61 2.14 -3.58
CA GLU A 97 -17.00 1.40 -4.79
C GLU A 97 -15.96 1.64 -5.87
N LEU A 98 -14.83 0.95 -5.72
CA LEU A 98 -13.72 1.18 -6.60
C LEU A 98 -13.98 0.39 -7.86
N ALA A 99 -14.30 1.11 -8.93
CA ALA A 99 -13.64 0.76 -10.17
C ALA A 99 -12.16 0.62 -9.81
N GLN A 100 -11.62 -0.59 -9.93
CA GLN A 100 -10.22 -0.96 -9.65
C GLN A 100 -9.23 0.11 -10.19
N ARG A 101 -9.65 0.78 -11.27
CA ARG A 101 -9.07 1.95 -11.91
C ARG A 101 -8.91 3.21 -11.02
N GLU A 102 -9.86 3.62 -10.19
CA GLU A 102 -9.71 4.83 -9.35
C GLU A 102 -8.67 4.65 -8.25
N VAL A 103 -8.65 3.48 -7.59
CA VAL A 103 -7.56 3.13 -6.66
C VAL A 103 -6.25 3.08 -7.42
N HIS A 104 -6.23 2.40 -8.56
CA HIS A 104 -5.04 2.25 -9.37
C HIS A 104 -4.50 3.61 -9.85
N ASP A 105 -5.36 4.54 -10.27
CA ASP A 105 -4.99 5.87 -10.72
C ASP A 105 -4.49 6.74 -9.55
N ALA A 106 -5.15 6.70 -8.40
CA ALA A 106 -4.71 7.39 -7.20
C ALA A 106 -3.36 6.84 -6.73
N MET A 107 -3.22 5.51 -6.67
CA MET A 107 -1.97 4.81 -6.35
C MET A 107 -0.84 5.19 -7.30
N THR A 108 -1.10 5.13 -8.61
CA THR A 108 -0.11 5.45 -9.65
C THR A 108 0.31 6.91 -9.55
N THR A 109 -0.63 7.81 -9.27
CA THR A 109 -0.34 9.24 -9.07
C THR A 109 0.51 9.47 -7.82
N ILE A 110 0.18 8.83 -6.71
CA ILE A 110 0.92 8.93 -5.45
C ILE A 110 2.34 8.38 -5.62
N GLN A 111 2.47 7.18 -6.21
CA GLN A 111 3.76 6.54 -6.47
C GLN A 111 4.64 7.35 -7.45
N ALA A 112 4.03 7.96 -8.48
CA ALA A 112 4.75 8.84 -9.40
C ALA A 112 5.20 10.15 -8.71
N GLY A 113 4.39 10.68 -7.80
CA GLY A 113 4.73 11.83 -6.98
C GLY A 113 5.91 11.55 -6.04
N GLU A 114 5.87 10.43 -5.31
CA GLU A 114 6.94 10.05 -4.38
C GLU A 114 8.26 9.75 -5.10
N ARG A 115 8.23 9.05 -6.25
CA ARG A 115 9.44 8.84 -7.08
C ARG A 115 10.13 10.14 -7.45
N LYS A 116 9.37 11.14 -7.92
CA LYS A 116 9.91 12.46 -8.27
C LYS A 116 10.50 13.19 -7.07
N ARG A 117 9.95 13.01 -5.87
CA ARG A 117 10.47 13.63 -4.63
C ARG A 117 11.78 12.98 -4.19
N VAL A 118 11.88 11.65 -4.25
CA VAL A 118 13.10 10.90 -3.93
C VAL A 118 14.22 11.29 -4.90
N GLU A 119 13.96 11.28 -6.22
CA GLU A 119 14.94 11.69 -7.23
C GLU A 119 15.44 13.13 -7.01
N LYS A 120 14.54 14.06 -6.67
CA LYS A 120 14.90 15.44 -6.36
C LYS A 120 15.80 15.52 -5.12
N TYR A 121 15.50 14.74 -4.08
CA TYR A 121 16.29 14.70 -2.86
C TYR A 121 17.68 14.12 -3.10
N ASP A 122 17.79 13.03 -3.86
CA ASP A 122 19.07 12.39 -4.16
C ASP A 122 19.98 13.29 -5.01
N ARG A 123 19.42 14.00 -6.01
CA ARG A 123 20.18 15.02 -6.76
C ARG A 123 20.70 16.13 -5.86
N ALA A 124 19.86 16.64 -4.95
CA ALA A 124 20.27 17.67 -4.00
C ALA A 124 21.36 17.17 -3.04
N ARG A 125 21.32 15.89 -2.65
CA ARG A 125 22.34 15.25 -1.80
C ARG A 125 23.66 15.03 -2.55
N GLN A 126 23.61 14.61 -3.82
CA GLN A 126 24.80 14.44 -4.65
C GLN A 126 25.51 15.77 -4.92
N ALA A 127 24.75 16.83 -5.24
CA ALA A 127 25.31 18.17 -5.47
C ALA A 127 26.07 18.73 -4.25
N ARG A 128 25.65 18.38 -3.02
CA ARG A 128 26.33 18.75 -1.76
C ARG A 128 27.57 17.92 -1.44
N ARG A 129 27.79 16.80 -2.13
CA ARG A 129 28.96 15.93 -1.94
C ARG A 129 30.09 16.23 -2.94
N THR A 130 29.77 16.89 -4.05
CA THR A 130 30.69 17.15 -5.16
C THR A 130 31.13 18.62 -5.28
N GLY A 131 30.66 19.49 -4.38
CA GLY A 131 31.06 20.89 -4.28
C GLY A 131 31.51 21.21 -2.86
#